data_AF-A0A6G3SHB1-F1
#
_entry.id   AF-A0A6G3SHB1-F1
#
_cell.length_a   1.000
_cell.length_b   1.000
_cell.length_c   1.000
_cell.angle_alpha   90.00
_cell.angle_beta   90.00
_cell.angle_gamma   90.00
#
_symmetry.space_group_name_H-M   'P 1'
#
loop_
_entity.id
_entity.type
_entity.pdbx_description
1 polymer ?
#
loop_
_entity_poly.entity_id
_entity_poly.type
_entity_poly.pdbx_seq_one_letter_code
_entity_poly.pdbx_strand_id
1 'polypeptide(L)' 'MLTESIDQYVAPLTVGIDAGGTRVRARCVDAAGRVVGVGHGGPGNALSVERAVLVRTLEQTVAAAVPAALRG' A
#
# COMPACT_ATOMS: atom_id res chain seq x y z
N MET A 1 -16.71 -9.11 -36.89
CA MET A 1 -16.52 -9.72 -35.57
C MET A 1 -15.43 -8.90 -34.89
N LEU A 2 -15.82 -7.94 -34.05
CA LEU A 2 -14.89 -7.06 -33.34
C LEU A 2 -14.41 -7.83 -32.11
N THR A 3 -13.17 -8.33 -32.16
CA THR A 3 -12.52 -8.93 -31.00
C THR A 3 -11.96 -7.78 -30.17
N GLU A 4 -12.77 -7.24 -29.26
CA GLU A 4 -12.26 -6.24 -28.33
C GLU A 4 -11.16 -6.86 -27.48
N SER A 5 -9.99 -6.21 -27.48
CA SER A 5 -8.87 -6.51 -26.60
C SER A 5 -9.25 -6.16 -25.17
N ILE A 6 -9.75 -7.14 -24.41
CA ILE A 6 -9.98 -7.03 -22.95
C ILE A 6 -8.65 -7.17 -22.17
N ASP A 7 -7.52 -7.28 -22.87
CA ASP A 7 -6.20 -7.30 -22.26
C ASP A 7 -5.82 -5.89 -21.78
N GLN A 8 -6.09 -5.61 -20.50
CA GLN A 8 -5.17 -4.99 -19.52
C GLN A 8 -5.87 -4.44 -18.26
N TYR A 9 -7.03 -4.99 -17.86
CA TYR A 9 -7.49 -4.75 -16.48
C TYR A 9 -6.62 -5.57 -15.53
N VAL A 10 -5.49 -5.00 -15.11
CA VAL A 10 -4.70 -5.54 -14.01
C VAL A 10 -5.64 -5.62 -12.80
N ALA A 11 -5.78 -6.81 -12.23
CA ALA A 11 -6.67 -7.01 -11.10
C ALA A 11 -6.34 -5.99 -9.99
N PRO A 12 -7.33 -5.30 -9.42
CA PRO A 12 -7.07 -4.21 -8.49
C PRO A 12 -6.35 -4.73 -7.24
N LEU A 13 -5.38 -3.95 -6.78
CA LEU A 13 -4.72 -4.15 -5.48
C LEU A 13 -5.37 -3.23 -4.45
N THR A 14 -5.49 -3.72 -3.22
CA THR A 14 -5.91 -2.90 -2.08
C THR A 14 -4.76 -2.80 -1.09
N VAL A 15 -4.49 -1.60 -0.58
CA VAL A 15 -3.51 -1.39 0.48
C VAL A 15 -4.22 -0.93 1.75
N GLY A 16 -4.10 -1.72 2.82
CA GLY A 16 -4.52 -1.32 4.16
C GLY A 16 -3.36 -0.69 4.93
N ILE A 17 -3.63 0.36 5.70
CA ILE A 17 -2.66 1.06 6.56
C ILE A 17 -3.16 1.02 8.02
N ASP A 18 -2.32 0.50 8.91
CA ASP A 18 -2.49 0.51 10.37
C ASP A 18 -1.45 1.48 10.96
N ALA A 19 -1.87 2.72 11.21
CA ALA A 19 -1.01 3.82 11.66
C ALA A 19 -0.98 3.94 13.19
N GLY A 20 -0.43 2.94 13.86
CA GLY A 20 -0.27 2.93 15.32
C GLY A 20 0.74 3.98 15.81
N GLY A 21 0.66 4.32 17.11
CA GLY A 21 1.48 5.39 17.67
C GLY A 21 2.98 5.16 17.62
N THR A 22 3.43 3.91 17.75
CA THR A 22 4.84 3.54 17.67
C THR A 22 5.23 2.87 16.36
N ARG A 23 4.25 2.31 15.64
CA ARG A 23 4.50 1.49 14.45
C ARG A 23 3.40 1.68 13.42
N VAL A 24 3.82 1.88 12.18
CA VAL A 24 2.96 1.81 11.00
C VAL A 24 3.13 0.45 10.35
N ARG A 25 2.03 -0.16 9.92
CA ARG A 25 2.04 -1.38 9.09
C ARG A 25 1.20 -1.12 7.85
N ALA A 26 1.69 -1.55 6.69
CA ALA A 26 0.92 -1.60 5.47
C ALA A 26 0.86 -3.04 4.94
N ARG A 27 -0.27 -3.42 4.37
CA ARG A 27 -0.44 -4.71 3.68
C ARG A 27 -1.09 -4.46 2.33
N CYS A 28 -0.44 -4.95 1.28
CA CYS A 28 -1.01 -5.00 -0.06
C CYS A 28 -1.67 -6.36 -0.27
N VAL A 29 -2.92 -6.36 -0.72
CA VAL A 29 -3.69 -7.57 -1.02
C VAL A 29 -4.13 -7.58 -2.48
N ASP A 30 -4.12 -8.76 -3.08
CA ASP A 30 -4.70 -8.99 -4.40
C ASP A 30 -6.23 -9.09 -4.33
N ALA A 31 -6.88 -9.17 -5.50
CA ALA A 31 -8.33 -9.30 -5.61
C ALA A 31 -8.89 -10.60 -4.99
N ALA A 32 -8.06 -11.60 -4.74
CA ALA A 32 -8.44 -12.83 -4.03
C ALA A 32 -8.25 -12.70 -2.50
N GLY A 33 -7.85 -11.51 -2.01
CA GLY A 33 -7.61 -11.24 -0.59
C GLY A 33 -6.28 -11.78 -0.07
N ARG A 34 -5.38 -12.25 -0.94
CA ARG A 34 -4.07 -12.76 -0.53
C ARG A 34 -3.12 -11.59 -0.32
N VAL A 35 -2.36 -11.63 0.78
CA VAL A 35 -1.30 -10.65 1.03
C VAL A 35 -0.16 -10.88 0.04
N VAL A 36 0.09 -9.90 -0.81
CA VAL A 36 1.16 -9.92 -1.82
C VAL A 36 2.35 -9.04 -1.46
N GLY A 37 2.20 -8.20 -0.42
CA GLY A 37 3.31 -7.43 0.11
C GLY A 37 3.02 -6.79 1.46
N VAL A 38 4.08 -6.48 2.20
CA VAL A 38 4.03 -5.94 3.56
C VAL A 38 5.01 -4.79 3.71
N GLY A 39 4.60 -3.77 4.44
CA GLY A 39 5.41 -2.60 4.75
C GLY A 39 5.38 -2.31 6.24
N HIS A 40 6.50 -1.81 6.76
CA HIS A 40 6.63 -1.40 8.16
C HIS A 40 7.34 -0.05 8.25
N GLY A 41 6.90 0.76 9.20
CA GLY A 41 7.51 2.05 9.52
C GLY A 41 7.06 2.53 10.90
N GLY A 42 7.14 3.82 11.14
CA GLY A 42 6.66 4.48 12.35
C GLY A 42 7.64 5.51 12.91
N PRO A 43 7.19 6.37 13.85
CA PRO A 43 5.85 6.43 14.46
C PRO A 43 4.72 6.93 13.53
N GLY A 44 3.47 6.54 13.80
CA GLY A 44 2.31 6.81 12.92
C GLY A 44 1.20 7.69 13.51
N ASN A 45 1.30 8.11 14.78
CA ASN A 45 0.25 8.91 15.42
C ASN A 45 0.32 10.38 14.98
N ALA A 46 -0.73 10.84 14.30
CA ALA A 46 -0.87 12.22 13.83
C ALA A 46 -0.92 13.29 14.93
N LEU A 47 -1.19 12.91 16.18
CA LEU A 47 -1.18 13.84 17.31
C LEU A 47 0.22 14.09 17.87
N SER A 48 1.18 13.22 17.58
CA SER A 48 2.54 13.28 18.16
C SER A 48 3.66 13.35 17.14
N VAL A 49 3.36 13.14 15.86
CA VAL A 49 4.33 13.16 14.77
C VAL A 49 4.04 14.38 13.89
N GLU A 50 5.08 15.13 13.57
CA GLU A 50 4.98 16.26 12.63
C GLU A 50 4.43 15.77 11.27
N ARG A 51 3.57 16.57 10.64
CA ARG A 51 2.79 16.17 9.46
C ARG A 51 3.67 15.70 8.30
N ALA A 52 4.73 16.42 7.94
CA ALA A 52 5.61 16.02 6.84
C ALA A 52 6.35 14.71 7.15
N VAL A 53 6.80 14.54 8.40
CA VAL A 53 7.39 13.27 8.86
C VAL A 53 6.39 12.11 8.79
N LEU A 54 5.14 12.34 9.21
CA LEU A 54 4.08 11.34 9.13
C LEU A 54 3.80 10.95 7.68
N VAL A 55 3.57 11.93 6.79
CA VAL A 55 3.30 11.69 5.37
C VAL A 55 4.42 10.87 4.74
N ARG A 56 5.69 11.27 4.95
CA ARG A 56 6.84 10.52 4.45
C ARG A 56 6.89 9.09 4.98
N THR A 57 6.56 8.90 6.26
CA THR A 57 6.53 7.55 6.88
C THR A 57 5.46 6.68 6.24
N LEU A 58 4.27 7.23 5.99
CA LEU A 58 3.18 6.51 5.33
C LEU A 58 3.54 6.18 3.88
N GLU A 59 4.07 7.15 3.12
CA GLU A 59 4.54 6.94 1.74
C GLU A 59 5.57 5.81 1.65
N GLN A 60 6.58 5.83 2.52
CA GLN A 60 7.62 4.79 2.55
C GLN A 60 7.06 3.42 2.94
N THR A 61 6.14 3.39 3.91
CA THR A 61 5.51 2.15 4.37
C THR A 61 4.62 1.55 3.27
N VAL A 62 3.85 2.38 2.56
CA VAL A 62 3.03 1.96 1.41
C VAL A 62 3.92 1.49 0.27
N ALA A 63 4.96 2.25 -0.07
CA ALA A 63 5.90 1.86 -1.13
C ALA A 63 6.57 0.51 -0.84
N ALA A 64 6.94 0.25 0.42
CA ALA A 64 7.48 -1.04 0.83
C ALA A 64 6.46 -2.18 0.71
N ALA A 65 5.17 -1.89 0.95
CA ALA A 65 4.10 -2.89 0.87
C ALA A 65 3.67 -3.24 -0.55
N VAL A 66 3.85 -2.34 -1.54
CA VAL A 66 3.43 -2.59 -2.93
C VAL A 66 4.63 -3.11 -3.74
N PRO A 67 4.64 -4.40 -4.14
CA PRO A 67 5.73 -4.98 -4.93
C PRO A 67 5.92 -4.23 -6.24
N ALA A 68 7.18 -3.95 -6.63
CA ALA A 68 7.48 -3.16 -7.83
C ALA A 68 6.89 -3.75 -9.11
N ALA A 69 6.88 -5.08 -9.23
CA ALA A 69 6.32 -5.80 -10.37
C ALA A 69 4.78 -5.67 -10.51
N LEU A 70 4.09 -5.19 -9.47
CA LEU A 70 2.65 -5.03 -9.43
C LEU A 70 2.22 -3.55 -9.46
N ARG A 71 3.16 -2.63 -9.69
CA ARG A 71 2.87 -1.20 -9.88
C ARG A 71 2.49 -0.97 -11.34
N GLY A 72 1.40 -0.23 -11.57
CA GLY A 72 0.99 0.23 -12.90
C GLY A 72 1.79 1.43 -13.37
#